data_AF-A0A1B7LZ45-F1
#
_entry.id   AF-A0A1B7LZ45-F1
#
_cell.length_a   1.000
_cell.length_b   1.000
_cell.length_c   1.000
_cell.angle_alpha   90.00
_cell.angle_beta   90.00
_cell.angle_gamma   90.00
#
_symmetry.space_group_name_H-M   'P 1'
#
loop_
_entity.id
_entity.type
_entity.pdbx_description
1 polymer ?
#
loop_
_entity_poly.entity_id
_entity_poly.type
_entity_poly.pdbx_seq_one_letter_code
_entity_poly.pdbx_strand_id
1 'polypeptide(L)' 'MAVDDQPEPLPVWYKAIMFGLLILGLVWIMVFYLAPGGQWPIPGIGGWNIVVGFGLAMVGFVMMTRWQ' A
#
# COMPACT_ATOMS: atom_id res chain seq x y z
N MET A 1 -5.61 -25.35 36.04
CA MET A 1 -4.74 -25.20 34.85
C MET A 1 -5.34 -24.07 34.05
N ALA A 2 -4.85 -22.84 34.24
CA ALA A 2 -5.27 -21.73 33.41
C ALA A 2 -4.77 -22.04 32.00
N VAL A 3 -5.68 -22.14 31.03
CA VAL A 3 -5.30 -22.09 29.62
C VAL A 3 -4.87 -20.66 29.41
N ASP A 4 -3.58 -20.46 29.21
CA ASP A 4 -3.04 -19.16 28.82
C ASP A 4 -3.53 -18.89 27.39
N ASP A 5 -4.71 -18.28 27.26
CA ASP A 5 -5.22 -17.71 26.00
C ASP A 5 -4.39 -16.46 25.65
N GLN A 6 -3.11 -16.64 25.36
CA GLN A 6 -2.29 -15.58 24.78
C GLN A 6 -2.86 -15.28 23.40
N PRO A 7 -3.34 -14.05 23.12
CA PRO A 7 -3.77 -13.68 21.79
C PRO A 7 -2.59 -13.94 20.86
N GLU A 8 -2.74 -14.85 19.89
CA GLU A 8 -1.68 -15.17 18.95
C GLU A 8 -1.16 -13.83 18.38
N PRO A 9 0.14 -13.51 18.55
CA PRO A 9 0.65 -12.24 18.08
C PRO A 9 0.39 -12.15 16.59
N LEU A 10 -0.40 -11.15 16.17
CA LEU A 10 -0.72 -10.93 14.77
C LEU A 10 0.54 -11.07 13.92
N PRO A 11 0.52 -11.95 12.92
CA PRO A 11 1.73 -12.43 12.30
C PRO A 11 2.42 -11.26 11.58
N VAL A 12 3.74 -11.15 11.77
CA VAL A 12 4.56 -9.99 11.41
C VAL A 12 4.45 -9.64 9.91
N TRP A 13 4.15 -10.62 9.06
CA TRP A 13 3.92 -10.41 7.62
C TRP A 13 2.71 -9.50 7.34
N TYR A 14 1.68 -9.50 8.19
CA TYR A 14 0.51 -8.64 8.03
C TYR A 14 0.88 -7.16 8.23
N LYS A 15 1.67 -6.86 9.28
CA LYS A 15 2.23 -5.52 9.50
C LYS A 15 3.15 -5.11 8.34
N ALA A 16 3.99 -6.02 7.85
CA ALA A 16 4.88 -5.76 6.73
C ALA A 16 4.12 -5.44 5.43
N ILE A 17 3.05 -6.18 5.11
CA ILE A 17 2.23 -5.91 3.91
C ILE A 17 1.49 -4.57 4.04
N MET A 18 0.98 -4.25 5.22
CA MET A 18 0.24 -3.01 5.43
C MET A 18 1.12 -1.77 5.20
N PHE A 19 2.33 -1.75 5.78
CA PHE A 19 3.31 -0.69 5.51
C PHE A 19 3.86 -0.77 4.08
N GLY A 20 4.07 -1.98 3.55
CA GLY A 20 4.54 -2.21 2.19
C GLY A 20 3.60 -1.61 1.13
N LEU A 21 2.29 -1.83 1.26
CA LEU A 21 1.28 -1.29 0.35
C LEU A 21 1.17 0.24 0.46
N LEU A 22 1.29 0.79 1.67
CA LEU A 22 1.26 2.24 1.88
C LEU A 22 2.46 2.93 1.21
N ILE A 23 3.66 2.38 1.46
CA ILE A 23 4.91 2.87 0.86
C ILE A 23 4.84 2.68 -0.65
N LEU A 24 4.35 1.54 -1.14
CA LEU A 24 4.23 1.25 -2.56
C LEU A 24 3.29 2.24 -3.27
N GLY A 25 2.13 2.55 -2.68
CA GLY A 25 1.20 3.55 -3.21
C GLY A 25 1.80 4.95 -3.23
N LEU A 26 2.51 5.34 -2.16
CA LEU A 26 3.19 6.63 -2.09
C LEU A 26 4.31 6.74 -3.13
N VAL A 27 5.17 5.72 -3.21
CA VAL A 27 6.27 5.63 -4.18
C VAL A 27 5.73 5.67 -5.61
N TRP A 28 4.60 5.02 -5.89
CA TRP A 28 3.99 5.04 -7.22
C TRP A 28 3.61 6.46 -7.66
N ILE A 29 2.92 7.20 -6.79
CA ILE A 29 2.54 8.59 -7.07
C ILE A 29 3.80 9.46 -7.18
N MET A 30 4.79 9.23 -6.32
CA MET A 30 6.07 9.95 -6.35
C MET A 30 6.80 9.72 -7.68
N VAL A 31 6.90 8.47 -8.14
CA VAL A 31 7.54 8.12 -9.42
C VAL A 31 6.81 8.77 -10.59
N PHE A 32 5.47 8.73 -10.62
CA PHE A 32 4.70 9.39 -11.67
C PHE A 32 4.89 10.92 -11.67
N TYR A 33 4.95 11.53 -10.49
CA TYR A 33 5.09 12.99 -10.36
C TYR A 33 6.52 13.48 -10.66
N LEU A 34 7.54 12.69 -10.30
CA LEU A 34 8.94 12.99 -10.62
C LEU A 34 9.29 12.67 -12.08
N ALA A 35 8.47 11.87 -12.77
CA ALA A 35 8.67 11.52 -14.16
C ALA A 35 8.48 12.75 -15.08
N PRO A 36 9.52 13.20 -15.80
CA PRO A 36 9.39 14.33 -16.72
C PRO A 36 8.39 13.98 -17.83
N GLY A 37 7.25 14.67 -17.89
CA GLY A 37 6.22 14.44 -18.91
C GLY A 37 5.23 13.29 -18.63
N GLY A 38 5.16 12.76 -17.40
CA GLY A 38 4.13 11.78 -17.01
C GLY A 38 4.25 10.40 -17.69
N GLN A 39 5.45 10.08 -18.19
CA GLN A 39 5.74 8.90 -19.01
C GLN A 39 6.19 7.67 -18.19
N TRP A 40 6.34 7.78 -16.88
CA TRP A 40 6.68 6.68 -15.98
C TRP A 40 5.62 6.57 -14.88
N PRO A 41 5.26 5.38 -14.37
CA PRO A 41 5.87 4.07 -14.60
C PRO A 41 5.45 3.36 -15.90
N ILE A 42 4.28 3.69 -16.47
CA ILE A 42 3.87 3.17 -17.77
C ILE A 42 3.69 4.33 -18.77
N PRO A 43 4.51 4.40 -19.83
CA PRO A 43 4.39 5.41 -20.86
C PRO A 43 3.12 5.20 -21.69
N GLY A 44 2.44 6.30 -22.03
CA GLY A 44 1.28 6.29 -22.94
C GLY A 44 -0.09 6.21 -22.28
N ILE A 45 -0.20 5.98 -20.96
CA ILE A 45 -1.50 5.95 -20.25
C ILE A 45 -1.90 7.28 -19.58
N GLY A 46 -1.02 8.28 -19.61
CA GLY A 46 -1.29 9.63 -19.10
C GLY A 46 -1.81 9.62 -17.64
N GLY A 47 -2.96 10.25 -17.40
CA GLY A 47 -3.56 10.39 -16.08
C GLY A 47 -3.98 9.08 -15.40
N TRP A 48 -4.02 7.95 -16.11
CA TRP A 48 -4.39 6.66 -15.53
C TRP A 48 -3.39 6.18 -14.46
N ASN A 49 -2.13 6.61 -14.54
CA ASN A 49 -1.13 6.32 -13.52
C ASN A 49 -1.48 6.91 -12.14
N ILE A 50 -2.17 8.06 -12.10
CA ILE A 50 -2.67 8.66 -10.84
C ILE A 50 -3.78 7.79 -10.26
N VAL A 51 -4.71 7.31 -11.10
CA VAL A 51 -5.83 6.45 -10.66
C VAL A 51 -5.30 5.14 -10.08
N VAL A 52 -4.27 4.54 -10.69
CA VAL A 52 -3.60 3.34 -10.18
C VAL A 52 -2.88 3.61 -8.86
N GLY A 53 -2.12 4.70 -8.76
CA GLY A 53 -1.46 5.10 -7.50
C GLY A 53 -2.46 5.37 -6.37
N PHE A 54 -3.58 6.00 -6.69
CA PHE A 54 -4.67 6.25 -5.75
C PHE A 54 -5.36 4.95 -5.30
N GLY A 55 -5.60 4.02 -6.22
CA GLY A 55 -6.12 2.68 -5.90
C GLY A 55 -5.19 1.89 -4.97
N LEU A 56 -3.88 1.93 -5.22
CA LEU A 56 -2.87 1.34 -4.34
C LEU A 56 -2.87 1.95 -2.93
N ALA A 57 -2.93 3.29 -2.84
CA ALA A 57 -3.04 3.98 -1.57
C ALA A 57 -4.34 3.63 -0.83
N MET A 58 -5.46 3.51 -1.54
CA MET A 58 -6.75 3.07 -1.00
C MET A 58 -6.68 1.66 -0.42
N VAL A 59 -6.03 0.71 -1.11
CA VAL A 59 -5.85 -0.66 -0.61
C VAL A 59 -4.98 -0.67 0.64
N GLY A 60 -3.88 0.10 0.67
CA GLY A 60 -3.05 0.27 1.87
C GLY A 60 -3.84 0.88 3.04
N PHE A 61 -4.73 1.83 2.76
CA PHE A 61 -5.59 2.47 3.76
C PHE A 61 -6.67 1.52 4.31
N VAL A 62 -7.35 0.75 3.45
CA VAL A 62 -8.33 -0.26 3.88
C VAL A 62 -7.68 -1.32 4.76
N MET A 63 -6.45 -1.72 4.45
CA MET A 63 -5.73 -2.69 5.29
C MET A 63 -5.40 -2.11 6.67
N MET A 64 -5.15 -0.80 6.78
CA MET A 64 -5.07 -0.08 8.06
C MET A 64 -6.37 -0.06 8.86
N THR A 65 -7.54 -0.26 8.24
CA THR A 65 -8.80 -0.40 8.97
C THR A 65 -9.03 -1.81 9.52
N ARG A 66 -8.35 -2.83 8.97
CA ARG A 66 -8.38 -4.21 9.49
C ARG A 66 -7.31 -4.47 10.55
N TRP A 67 -7.22 -3.59 11.54
CA TRP A 67 -6.53 -3.90 12.79
C TRP A 67 -7.50 -4.61 13.72
N GLN A 68 -7.63 -5.92 13.54
CA GLN A 68 -7.98 -6.83 14.64
C GLN A 68 -6.71 -7.55 15.06
#